data_AF-A0A7G8T8E9-F1
#
_entry.id   AF-A0A7G8T8E9-F1
#
_cell.length_a   1.000
_cell.length_b   1.000
_cell.length_c   1.000
_cell.angle_alpha   90.00
_cell.angle_beta   90.00
_cell.angle_gamma   90.00
#
_symmetry.space_group_name_H-M   'P 1'
#
loop_
_entity.id
_entity.type
_entity.pdbx_description
1 polymer ?
#
loop_
_entity_poly.entity_id
_entity_poly.type
_entity_poly.pdbx_seq_one_letter_code
_entity_poly.pdbx_strand_id
1 'polypeptide(L)'
;MDYIFMTRPFWFELNVPNSIVRAKYKEYFGGNDYSIENRAEAIALLSTITGSIQDKMMIRMKCENINLTIKDLYKILDECFHFYIRQKNARHEMSGLNVSTASIGDTFEQNRNMSRNVIDAVNLWLENCALYQTDLTKEYDTKSFDVDFELFLDMYIYGLASQALSLLSMSQKFGDKEMFYGISITPNRDVPAEVIKYHPIIYFNTLLTGNQNVFDTNGELKNADQSVFGKGFFEEYNIKFINSLKVMSSFQKYMLSDGKIAMTIIDKDQFIGEVGQYSNNLVDGNAFFNTFVLTKENVKDQVRKNDPIIWVMNSNKYRHELRPFICLDNDVVVY
;
A
#
# COMPACT_ATOMS: atom_id res chain seq x y z
N MET A 1 -18.02 29.32 5.00
CA MET A 1 -17.63 28.63 3.76
C MET A 1 -18.47 27.37 3.75
N ASP A 2 -19.37 27.20 2.79
CA ASP A 2 -20.22 26.00 2.73
C ASP A 2 -19.38 24.85 2.21
N TYR A 3 -19.13 23.86 3.06
CA TYR A 3 -18.39 22.66 2.70
C TYR A 3 -19.34 21.70 1.95
N ILE A 4 -19.07 21.45 0.67
CA ILE A 4 -19.74 20.41 -0.10
C ILE A 4 -18.85 19.17 -0.08
N PHE A 5 -19.21 18.18 0.74
CA PHE A 5 -18.54 16.89 0.77
C PHE A 5 -19.18 15.94 -0.23
N MET A 6 -18.64 15.91 -1.44
CA MET A 6 -19.03 14.95 -2.48
C MET A 6 -17.80 14.25 -3.04
N THR A 7 -17.92 12.95 -3.27
CA THR A 7 -16.90 12.11 -3.90
C THR A 7 -17.58 11.14 -4.85
N ARG A 8 -16.95 10.84 -5.99
CA ARG A 8 -17.45 9.83 -6.94
C ARG A 8 -16.84 8.46 -6.62
N PRO A 9 -17.34 7.38 -7.25
CA PRO A 9 -16.75 6.06 -7.10
C PRO A 9 -15.25 6.04 -7.45
N PHE A 10 -14.50 5.20 -6.76
CA PHE A 10 -13.03 5.08 -6.79
C PHE A 10 -12.43 5.15 -8.19
N TRP A 11 -12.85 4.27 -9.11
CA TRP A 11 -12.29 4.20 -10.46
C TRP A 11 -12.55 5.46 -11.28
N PHE A 12 -13.67 6.13 -11.02
CA PHE A 12 -13.98 7.40 -11.68
C PHE A 12 -13.01 8.49 -11.23
N GLU A 13 -12.76 8.61 -9.92
CA GLU A 13 -11.85 9.63 -9.38
C GLU A 13 -10.38 9.43 -9.81
N LEU A 14 -10.02 8.19 -10.14
CA LEU A 14 -8.70 7.81 -10.64
C LEU A 14 -8.62 7.75 -12.17
N ASN A 15 -9.67 8.19 -12.87
CA ASN A 15 -9.75 8.22 -14.33
C ASN A 15 -9.53 6.87 -15.02
N VAL A 16 -9.84 5.76 -14.35
CA VAL A 16 -9.77 4.41 -14.93
C VAL A 16 -11.08 4.11 -15.66
N PRO A 17 -11.07 3.84 -16.98
CA PRO A 17 -12.29 3.59 -17.74
C PRO A 17 -13.06 2.38 -17.20
N ASN A 18 -14.36 2.57 -16.91
CA ASN A 18 -15.21 1.52 -16.35
C ASN A 18 -15.28 0.27 -17.26
N SER A 19 -15.20 0.44 -18.58
CA SER A 19 -15.15 -0.67 -19.53
C SER A 19 -13.97 -1.62 -19.27
N ILE A 20 -12.80 -1.08 -18.95
CA ILE A 20 -11.58 -1.85 -18.63
C ILE A 20 -11.75 -2.53 -17.26
N VAL A 21 -12.25 -1.79 -16.26
CA VAL A 21 -12.55 -2.33 -14.92
C VAL A 21 -13.46 -3.56 -15.01
N ARG A 22 -14.58 -3.44 -15.73
CA ARG A 22 -15.57 -4.52 -15.85
C ARG A 22 -15.05 -5.69 -16.66
N ALA A 23 -14.24 -5.46 -17.70
CA ALA A 23 -13.58 -6.54 -18.43
C ALA A 23 -12.65 -7.33 -17.51
N LYS A 24 -11.83 -6.63 -16.71
CA LYS A 24 -10.89 -7.24 -15.77
C LYS A 24 -11.59 -8.00 -14.65
N TYR A 25 -12.67 -7.45 -14.09
CA TYR A 25 -13.46 -8.17 -13.09
C TYR A 25 -14.05 -9.46 -13.65
N LYS A 26 -14.51 -9.45 -14.90
CA LYS A 26 -15.03 -10.66 -15.55
C LYS A 26 -13.95 -11.69 -15.85
N GLU A 27 -12.72 -11.26 -16.14
CA GLU A 27 -11.56 -12.16 -16.32
C GLU A 27 -11.32 -13.00 -15.05
N TYR A 28 -11.33 -12.36 -13.88
CA TYR A 28 -10.98 -13.04 -12.62
C TYR A 28 -12.16 -13.68 -11.89
N PHE A 29 -13.33 -13.04 -11.93
CA PHE A 29 -14.48 -13.44 -11.12
C PHE A 29 -15.61 -14.09 -11.93
N GLY A 30 -15.54 -14.07 -13.26
CA GLY A 30 -16.62 -14.53 -14.15
C GLY A 30 -17.66 -13.45 -14.45
N GLY A 31 -18.68 -13.80 -15.24
CA GLY A 31 -19.67 -12.84 -15.75
C GLY A 31 -20.93 -12.66 -14.92
N ASN A 32 -21.21 -13.61 -14.02
CA ASN A 32 -22.48 -13.70 -13.29
C ASN A 32 -22.27 -13.44 -11.80
N ASP A 33 -23.33 -13.00 -11.13
CA ASP A 33 -23.35 -12.88 -9.68
C ASP A 33 -23.54 -14.28 -9.06
N TYR A 34 -22.75 -14.62 -8.06
CA TYR A 34 -22.88 -15.88 -7.30
C TYR A 34 -22.31 -15.73 -5.89
N SER A 35 -22.53 -16.73 -5.05
CA SER A 35 -21.97 -16.77 -3.69
C SER A 35 -21.48 -18.17 -3.37
N ILE A 36 -20.31 -18.24 -2.73
CA ILE A 36 -19.71 -19.46 -2.24
C ILE A 36 -19.76 -19.39 -0.72
N GLU A 37 -20.65 -20.16 -0.10
CA GLU A 37 -20.80 -20.22 1.36
C GLU A 37 -19.92 -21.29 2.01
N ASN A 38 -19.23 -22.09 1.20
CA ASN A 38 -18.22 -23.01 1.70
C ASN A 38 -16.85 -22.30 1.78
N ARG A 39 -16.32 -22.18 3.00
CA ARG A 39 -15.03 -21.52 3.24
C ARG A 39 -13.87 -22.13 2.46
N ALA A 40 -13.80 -23.46 2.35
CA ALA A 40 -12.70 -24.12 1.65
C ALA A 40 -12.75 -23.83 0.15
N GLU A 41 -13.95 -23.84 -0.44
CA GLU A 41 -14.16 -23.46 -1.84
C GLU A 41 -13.87 -21.98 -2.09
N ALA A 42 -14.28 -21.09 -1.17
CA ALA A 42 -13.98 -19.66 -1.24
C ALA A 42 -12.47 -19.39 -1.17
N ILE A 43 -11.76 -20.06 -0.26
CA ILE A 43 -10.29 -20.02 -0.16
C ILE A 43 -9.63 -20.54 -1.44
N ALA A 44 -10.16 -21.62 -2.03
CA ALA A 44 -9.61 -22.19 -3.26
C ALA A 44 -9.74 -21.22 -4.43
N LEU A 45 -10.91 -20.61 -4.63
CA LEU A 45 -11.14 -19.58 -5.65
C LEU A 45 -10.15 -18.41 -5.47
N LEU A 46 -10.07 -17.86 -4.27
CA LEU A 46 -9.21 -16.71 -3.98
C LEU A 46 -7.73 -17.04 -4.19
N SER A 47 -7.30 -18.24 -3.79
CA SER A 47 -5.93 -18.71 -3.99
C SER A 47 -5.59 -18.83 -5.48
N THR A 48 -6.53 -19.29 -6.32
CA THR A 48 -6.35 -19.32 -7.78
C THR A 48 -6.20 -17.92 -8.36
N ILE A 49 -7.04 -16.97 -7.94
CA ILE A 49 -6.97 -15.57 -8.39
C ILE A 49 -5.64 -14.94 -7.99
N THR A 50 -5.24 -15.05 -6.71
CA THR A 50 -3.98 -14.49 -6.23
C THR A 50 -2.79 -15.15 -6.90
N GLY A 51 -2.81 -16.47 -7.09
CA GLY A 51 -1.74 -17.21 -7.77
C GLY A 51 -1.56 -16.77 -9.22
N SER A 52 -2.67 -16.56 -9.95
CA SER A 52 -2.61 -16.07 -11.32
C SER A 52 -1.96 -14.69 -11.43
N ILE A 53 -2.28 -13.76 -10.51
CA ILE A 53 -1.64 -12.43 -10.49
C ILE A 53 -0.18 -12.53 -10.05
N GLN A 54 0.14 -13.40 -9.09
CA GLN A 54 1.53 -13.64 -8.68
C GLN A 54 2.38 -14.13 -9.85
N ASP A 55 1.88 -15.06 -10.66
CA ASP A 55 2.57 -15.55 -11.84
C ASP A 55 2.79 -14.43 -12.88
N LYS A 56 1.76 -13.60 -13.14
CA LYS A 56 1.88 -12.44 -14.03
C LYS A 56 2.98 -11.48 -13.56
N MET A 57 2.97 -11.14 -12.27
CA MET A 57 3.98 -10.23 -11.69
C MET A 57 5.39 -10.83 -11.70
N MET A 58 5.51 -12.14 -11.46
CA MET A 58 6.79 -12.84 -11.54
C MET A 58 7.35 -12.87 -12.96
N ILE A 59 6.49 -13.05 -13.96
CA ILE A 59 6.89 -12.93 -15.37
C ILE A 59 7.35 -11.50 -15.65
N ARG A 60 6.59 -10.49 -15.20
CA ARG A 60 6.94 -9.07 -15.38
C ARG A 60 8.33 -8.76 -14.84
N MET A 61 8.59 -9.08 -13.56
CA MET A 61 9.89 -8.82 -12.92
C MET A 61 11.07 -9.61 -13.52
N LYS A 62 10.80 -10.75 -14.18
CA LYS A 62 11.84 -11.57 -14.83
C LYS A 62 12.14 -11.15 -16.27
N CYS A 63 11.19 -10.53 -16.96
CA CYS A 63 11.27 -10.25 -18.39
C CYS A 63 11.37 -8.75 -18.75
N GLU A 64 11.03 -7.86 -17.83
CA GLU A 64 11.09 -6.42 -18.00
C GLU A 64 12.27 -5.78 -17.26
N ASN A 65 12.56 -4.51 -17.57
CA ASN A 65 13.47 -3.74 -16.72
C ASN A 65 12.78 -3.53 -15.36
N ILE A 66 13.45 -3.88 -14.26
CA ILE A 66 12.85 -3.76 -12.93
C ILE A 66 12.53 -2.30 -12.56
N ASN A 67 13.32 -1.33 -13.05
CA ASN A 67 13.03 0.10 -12.87
C ASN A 67 11.72 0.52 -13.53
N LEU A 68 11.35 -0.09 -14.67
CA LEU A 68 10.05 0.15 -15.30
C LEU A 68 8.92 -0.35 -14.39
N THR A 69 9.03 -1.57 -13.87
CA THR A 69 8.03 -2.12 -12.94
C THR A 69 7.92 -1.28 -11.67
N ILE A 70 9.05 -0.85 -11.09
CA ILE A 70 9.08 0.04 -9.92
C ILE A 70 8.41 1.38 -10.24
N LYS A 71 8.72 1.98 -11.40
CA LYS A 71 8.11 3.24 -11.87
C LYS A 71 6.59 3.11 -11.97
N ASP A 72 6.10 2.06 -12.62
CA ASP A 72 4.66 1.86 -12.82
C ASP A 72 3.94 1.62 -11.48
N LEU A 73 4.55 0.85 -10.57
CA LEU A 73 4.04 0.65 -9.21
C LEU A 73 4.02 1.94 -8.40
N TYR A 74 5.08 2.75 -8.41
CA TYR A 74 5.10 4.06 -7.75
C TYR A 74 4.08 5.02 -8.34
N LYS A 75 3.87 5.00 -9.66
CA LYS A 75 2.82 5.80 -10.29
C LYS A 75 1.43 5.45 -9.75
N ILE A 76 1.14 4.16 -9.62
CA ILE A 76 -0.12 3.67 -9.05
C ILE A 76 -0.23 4.07 -7.56
N LEU A 77 0.86 3.90 -6.80
CA LEU A 77 0.91 4.26 -5.39
C LEU A 77 0.63 5.75 -5.20
N ASP A 78 1.27 6.60 -6.00
CA ASP A 78 1.16 8.06 -5.96
C ASP A 78 -0.30 8.52 -6.17
N GLU A 79 -0.93 8.09 -7.26
CA GLU A 79 -2.32 8.46 -7.58
C GLU A 79 -3.30 7.97 -6.49
N CYS A 80 -3.14 6.72 -6.07
CA CYS A 80 -4.02 6.11 -5.09
C CYS A 80 -3.85 6.70 -3.68
N PHE A 81 -2.61 6.98 -3.27
CA PHE A 81 -2.29 7.55 -1.97
C PHE A 81 -2.73 9.01 -1.87
N HIS A 82 -2.49 9.82 -2.91
CA HIS A 82 -3.02 11.18 -2.98
C HIS A 82 -4.54 11.20 -2.87
N PHE A 83 -5.23 10.33 -3.61
CA PHE A 83 -6.67 10.19 -3.48
C PHE A 83 -7.08 9.79 -2.06
N TYR A 84 -6.44 8.78 -1.47
CA TYR A 84 -6.71 8.31 -0.10
C TYR A 84 -6.56 9.43 0.94
N ILE A 85 -5.49 10.22 0.88
CA ILE A 85 -5.24 11.33 1.81
C ILE A 85 -6.27 12.44 1.65
N ARG A 86 -6.61 12.84 0.41
CA ARG A 86 -7.69 13.82 0.17
C ARG A 86 -9.01 13.34 0.77
N GLN A 87 -9.38 12.08 0.55
CA GLN A 87 -10.60 11.50 1.10
C GLN A 87 -10.53 11.39 2.64
N LYS A 88 -9.36 11.09 3.22
CA LYS A 88 -9.15 11.06 4.68
C LYS A 88 -9.37 12.45 5.29
N ASN A 89 -8.80 13.49 4.70
CA ASN A 89 -8.95 14.86 5.18
C ASN A 89 -10.41 15.32 5.08
N ALA A 90 -11.10 15.01 3.97
CA ALA A 90 -12.52 15.29 3.83
C ALA A 90 -13.37 14.58 4.90
N ARG A 91 -13.12 13.28 5.15
CA ARG A 91 -13.80 12.55 6.25
C ARG A 91 -13.52 13.15 7.63
N HIS A 92 -12.31 13.67 7.85
CA HIS A 92 -11.94 14.33 9.10
C HIS A 92 -12.71 15.64 9.31
N GLU A 93 -12.86 16.46 8.27
CA GLU A 93 -13.68 17.66 8.33
C GLU A 93 -15.17 17.34 8.52
N MET A 94 -15.67 16.31 7.81
CA MET A 94 -17.06 15.84 7.97
C MET A 94 -17.39 15.40 9.39
N SER A 95 -16.47 14.70 10.06
CA SER A 95 -16.69 14.25 11.44
C SER A 95 -16.75 15.43 12.41
N GLY A 96 -15.95 16.48 12.18
CA GLY A 96 -16.03 17.73 12.94
C GLY A 96 -17.35 18.49 12.76
N LEU A 97 -18.03 18.28 11.63
CA LEU A 97 -19.30 18.93 11.30
C LEU A 97 -20.54 18.07 11.61
N ASN A 98 -20.37 16.88 12.22
CA ASN A 98 -21.45 15.92 12.51
C ASN A 98 -22.31 15.54 11.29
N VAL A 99 -21.73 15.54 10.08
CA VAL A 99 -22.45 15.15 8.87
C VAL A 99 -22.69 13.64 8.88
N SER A 100 -23.93 13.21 9.14
CA SER A 100 -24.31 11.80 9.30
C SER A 100 -25.18 11.27 8.14
N THR A 101 -24.93 11.69 6.91
CA THR A 101 -25.64 11.15 5.74
C THR A 101 -25.06 9.79 5.33
N ALA A 102 -25.84 8.73 5.53
CA ALA A 102 -25.43 7.35 5.24
C ALA A 102 -24.83 7.17 3.82
N SER A 103 -25.47 7.74 2.79
CA SER A 103 -25.05 7.57 1.39
C SER A 103 -23.68 8.18 1.06
N ILE A 104 -23.32 9.31 1.66
CA ILE A 104 -22.01 9.93 1.45
C ILE A 104 -20.95 9.12 2.21
N GLY A 105 -21.26 8.70 3.45
CA GLY A 105 -20.39 7.83 4.25
C GLY A 105 -20.03 6.53 3.54
N ASP A 106 -21.00 5.88 2.91
CA ASP A 106 -20.81 4.60 2.21
C ASP A 106 -19.82 4.72 1.05
N THR A 107 -19.92 5.78 0.21
CA THR A 107 -18.96 5.99 -0.89
C THR A 107 -17.55 6.28 -0.37
N PHE A 108 -17.43 7.10 0.68
CA PHE A 108 -16.13 7.36 1.30
C PHE A 108 -15.50 6.11 1.93
N GLU A 109 -16.31 5.22 2.50
CA GLU A 109 -15.86 3.95 3.05
C GLU A 109 -15.40 2.98 1.94
N GLN A 110 -16.20 2.84 0.88
CA GLN A 110 -15.84 2.02 -0.28
C GLN A 110 -14.52 2.51 -0.90
N ASN A 111 -14.43 3.82 -1.18
CA ASN A 111 -13.23 4.45 -1.72
C ASN A 111 -12.01 4.20 -0.81
N ARG A 112 -12.16 4.34 0.51
CA ARG A 112 -11.11 4.05 1.48
C ARG A 112 -10.64 2.60 1.39
N ASN A 113 -11.57 1.64 1.37
CA ASN A 113 -11.24 0.22 1.36
C ASN A 113 -10.56 -0.18 0.03
N MET A 114 -11.04 0.35 -1.09
CA MET A 114 -10.41 0.12 -2.40
C MET A 114 -9.00 0.72 -2.47
N SER A 115 -8.82 1.97 -1.99
CA SER A 115 -7.49 2.58 -1.90
C SER A 115 -6.52 1.73 -1.10
N ARG A 116 -6.95 1.23 0.06
CA ARG A 116 -6.10 0.42 0.94
C ARG A 116 -5.69 -0.89 0.28
N ASN A 117 -6.60 -1.57 -0.41
CA ASN A 117 -6.27 -2.81 -1.11
C ASN A 117 -5.19 -2.59 -2.17
N VAL A 118 -5.26 -1.48 -2.92
CA VAL A 118 -4.21 -1.10 -3.88
C VAL A 118 -2.90 -0.79 -3.16
N ILE A 119 -2.92 0.09 -2.16
CA ILE A 119 -1.71 0.54 -1.44
C ILE A 119 -0.99 -0.66 -0.82
N ASP A 120 -1.72 -1.55 -0.13
CA ASP A 120 -1.14 -2.72 0.52
C ASP A 120 -0.52 -3.69 -0.51
N ALA A 121 -1.19 -3.90 -1.66
CA ALA A 121 -0.69 -4.74 -2.75
C ALA A 121 0.56 -4.13 -3.41
N VAL A 122 0.53 -2.84 -3.75
CA VAL A 122 1.65 -2.15 -4.40
C VAL A 122 2.89 -2.15 -3.51
N ASN A 123 2.74 -1.84 -2.22
CA ASN A 123 3.85 -1.91 -1.25
C ASN A 123 4.50 -3.31 -1.23
N LEU A 124 3.68 -4.36 -1.22
CA LEU A 124 4.18 -5.74 -1.26
C LEU A 124 4.92 -6.05 -2.57
N TRP A 125 4.44 -5.56 -3.71
CA TRP A 125 5.11 -5.81 -4.99
C TRP A 125 6.38 -4.97 -5.16
N LEU A 126 6.45 -3.78 -4.58
CA LEU A 126 7.69 -3.00 -4.46
C LEU A 126 8.74 -3.75 -3.61
N GLU A 127 8.32 -4.37 -2.50
CA GLU A 127 9.19 -5.27 -1.72
C GLU A 127 9.72 -6.41 -2.60
N ASN A 128 8.86 -7.05 -3.41
CA ASN A 128 9.30 -8.10 -4.33
C ASN A 128 10.20 -7.59 -5.46
N CYS A 129 10.07 -6.34 -5.90
CA CYS A 129 10.97 -5.75 -6.88
C CYS A 129 12.40 -5.59 -6.31
N ALA A 130 12.52 -5.28 -5.01
CA ALA A 130 13.83 -5.26 -4.34
C ALA A 130 14.49 -6.66 -4.33
N LEU A 131 13.68 -7.73 -4.27
CA LEU A 131 14.15 -9.12 -4.32
C LEU A 131 14.56 -9.56 -5.74
N TYR A 132 13.77 -9.17 -6.75
CA TYR A 132 13.88 -9.61 -8.15
C TYR A 132 14.35 -8.49 -9.07
N GLN A 133 15.65 -8.42 -9.31
CA GLN A 133 16.28 -7.36 -10.10
C GLN A 133 16.88 -7.91 -11.39
N THR A 134 16.04 -8.50 -12.24
CA THR A 134 16.49 -9.43 -13.29
C THR A 134 17.11 -8.77 -14.53
N ASP A 135 16.92 -7.47 -14.73
CA ASP A 135 17.54 -6.74 -15.85
C ASP A 135 17.52 -5.23 -15.56
N LEU A 136 18.66 -4.67 -15.13
CA LEU A 136 18.80 -3.24 -14.83
C LEU A 136 19.23 -2.42 -16.05
N THR A 137 19.66 -3.07 -17.13
CA THR A 137 20.32 -2.42 -18.29
C THR A 137 19.40 -2.27 -19.49
N LYS A 138 18.31 -3.06 -19.57
CA LYS A 138 17.31 -2.96 -20.64
C LYS A 138 16.70 -1.56 -20.73
N GLU A 139 16.67 -0.96 -21.91
CA GLU A 139 16.06 0.37 -22.06
C GLU A 139 14.56 0.35 -21.70
N TYR A 140 14.12 1.42 -21.05
CA TYR A 140 12.71 1.69 -20.77
C TYR A 140 12.44 3.18 -20.90
N ASP A 141 11.17 3.53 -21.14
CA ASP A 141 10.79 4.92 -21.25
C ASP A 141 10.82 5.59 -19.87
N THR A 142 11.78 6.49 -19.68
CA THR A 142 11.94 7.28 -18.46
C THR A 142 11.03 8.51 -18.42
N LYS A 143 10.36 8.85 -19.52
CA LYS A 143 9.55 10.07 -19.68
C LYS A 143 8.05 9.82 -19.57
N SER A 144 7.55 8.69 -20.04
CA SER A 144 6.14 8.35 -19.82
C SER A 144 5.87 8.09 -18.35
N PHE A 145 4.80 8.67 -17.87
CA PHE A 145 4.35 8.55 -16.49
C PHE A 145 2.83 8.37 -16.42
N ASP A 146 2.29 7.73 -17.45
CA ASP A 146 0.89 7.33 -17.51
C ASP A 146 0.65 6.11 -16.61
N VAL A 147 -0.57 6.02 -16.08
CA VAL A 147 -0.94 4.89 -15.22
C VAL A 147 -1.14 3.63 -16.08
N ASP A 148 -0.40 2.57 -15.78
CA ASP A 148 -0.67 1.23 -16.33
C ASP A 148 -1.99 0.70 -15.71
N PHE A 149 -3.11 0.86 -16.44
CA PHE A 149 -4.43 0.45 -15.96
C PHE A 149 -4.56 -1.06 -15.73
N GLU A 150 -3.88 -1.88 -16.53
CA GLU A 150 -3.91 -3.33 -16.36
C GLU A 150 -3.24 -3.73 -15.05
N LEU A 151 -2.03 -3.19 -14.81
CA LEU A 151 -1.33 -3.39 -13.55
C LEU A 151 -2.12 -2.82 -12.37
N PHE A 152 -2.72 -1.64 -12.50
CA PHE A 152 -3.51 -1.02 -11.43
C PHE A 152 -4.68 -1.92 -11.02
N LEU A 153 -5.41 -2.46 -11.98
CA LEU A 153 -6.52 -3.36 -11.69
C LEU A 153 -6.04 -4.69 -11.11
N ASP A 154 -4.92 -5.23 -11.58
CA ASP A 154 -4.30 -6.43 -10.99
C ASP A 154 -3.90 -6.19 -9.52
N MET A 155 -3.33 -5.02 -9.19
CA MET A 155 -3.00 -4.66 -7.81
C MET A 155 -4.25 -4.55 -6.92
N TYR A 156 -5.34 -3.95 -7.42
CA TYR A 156 -6.59 -3.90 -6.67
C TYR A 156 -7.17 -5.29 -6.42
N ILE A 157 -7.27 -6.13 -7.46
CA ILE A 157 -7.83 -7.48 -7.36
C ILE A 157 -6.97 -8.34 -6.43
N TYR A 158 -5.64 -8.24 -6.55
CA TYR A 158 -4.72 -8.94 -5.66
C TYR A 158 -4.90 -8.53 -4.20
N GLY A 159 -4.98 -7.22 -3.93
CA GLY A 159 -5.24 -6.65 -2.60
C GLY A 159 -6.54 -7.17 -2.01
N LEU A 160 -7.63 -7.08 -2.78
CA LEU A 160 -8.97 -7.54 -2.40
C LEU A 160 -8.99 -9.05 -2.10
N ALA A 161 -8.48 -9.86 -3.03
CA ALA A 161 -8.52 -11.31 -2.91
C ALA A 161 -7.67 -11.81 -1.75
N SER A 162 -6.48 -11.24 -1.56
CA SER A 162 -5.57 -11.62 -0.49
C SER A 162 -6.06 -11.16 0.90
N GLN A 163 -6.71 -9.99 0.99
CA GLN A 163 -7.40 -9.57 2.22
C GLN A 163 -8.51 -10.56 2.58
N ALA A 164 -9.36 -10.92 1.62
CA ALA A 164 -10.43 -11.89 1.80
C ALA A 164 -9.89 -13.27 2.22
N LEU A 165 -8.82 -13.73 1.56
CA LEU A 165 -8.12 -14.98 1.89
C LEU A 165 -7.62 -14.96 3.33
N SER A 166 -7.05 -13.84 3.78
CA SER A 166 -6.56 -13.68 5.15
C SER A 166 -7.70 -13.75 6.19
N LEU A 167 -8.82 -13.05 5.94
CA LEU A 167 -9.98 -13.07 6.83
C LEU A 167 -10.62 -14.46 6.95
N LEU A 168 -10.76 -15.16 5.82
CA LEU A 168 -11.29 -16.53 5.80
C LEU A 168 -10.33 -17.52 6.47
N SER A 169 -9.03 -17.41 6.22
CA SER A 169 -8.02 -18.28 6.81
C SER A 169 -7.90 -18.06 8.32
N MET A 170 -7.94 -16.81 8.79
CA MET A 170 -7.95 -16.51 10.23
C MET A 170 -9.19 -17.07 10.92
N SER A 171 -10.34 -17.07 10.24
CA SER A 171 -11.59 -17.59 10.79
C SER A 171 -11.57 -19.08 11.09
N GLN A 172 -10.68 -19.86 10.43
CA GLN A 172 -10.50 -21.30 10.71
C GLN A 172 -10.15 -21.57 12.18
N LYS A 173 -9.48 -20.63 12.85
CA LYS A 173 -9.06 -20.79 14.25
C LYS A 173 -10.22 -20.74 15.24
N PHE A 174 -11.41 -20.32 14.82
CA PHE A 174 -12.55 -20.08 15.70
C PHE A 174 -13.65 -21.17 15.62
N GLY A 175 -13.45 -22.23 14.82
CA GLY A 175 -14.38 -23.37 14.73
C GLY A 175 -15.82 -22.94 14.46
N ASP A 176 -16.77 -23.42 15.27
CA ASP A 176 -18.21 -23.11 15.12
C ASP A 176 -18.59 -21.64 15.40
N LYS A 177 -17.64 -20.80 15.87
CA LYS A 177 -17.80 -19.34 16.04
C LYS A 177 -17.21 -18.58 14.86
N GLU A 178 -17.48 -19.05 13.66
CA GLU A 178 -16.96 -18.51 12.40
C GLU A 178 -17.39 -17.05 12.19
N MET A 179 -16.43 -16.12 12.19
CA MET A 179 -16.71 -14.73 11.83
C MET A 179 -16.89 -14.56 10.32
N PHE A 180 -16.05 -15.23 9.51
CA PHE A 180 -16.09 -15.18 8.05
C PHE A 180 -16.10 -16.59 7.47
N TYR A 181 -17.01 -16.87 6.55
CA TYR A 181 -17.27 -18.25 6.10
C TYR A 181 -17.40 -18.41 4.57
N GLY A 182 -17.59 -17.32 3.82
CA GLY A 182 -17.80 -17.41 2.37
C GLY A 182 -17.41 -16.15 1.62
N ILE A 183 -17.70 -16.12 0.32
CA ILE A 183 -17.50 -14.95 -0.54
C ILE A 183 -18.68 -14.75 -1.48
N SER A 184 -19.13 -13.51 -1.62
CA SER A 184 -20.13 -13.08 -2.59
C SER A 184 -19.43 -12.37 -3.74
N ILE A 185 -19.73 -12.76 -4.97
CA ILE A 185 -19.11 -12.26 -6.20
C ILE A 185 -20.17 -11.51 -7.01
N THR A 186 -19.88 -10.26 -7.33
CA THR A 186 -20.75 -9.34 -8.08
C THR A 186 -19.95 -8.50 -9.08
N PRO A 187 -19.49 -9.09 -10.21
CA PRO A 187 -18.49 -8.49 -11.11
C PRO A 187 -18.93 -7.18 -11.79
N ASN A 188 -20.23 -6.87 -11.75
CA ASN A 188 -20.81 -5.65 -12.32
C ASN A 188 -20.87 -4.47 -11.33
N ARG A 189 -20.53 -4.69 -10.05
CA ARG A 189 -20.46 -3.64 -9.02
C ARG A 189 -19.06 -3.03 -8.92
N ASP A 190 -18.95 -1.90 -8.23
CA ASP A 190 -17.67 -1.22 -8.02
C ASP A 190 -16.71 -2.03 -7.14
N VAL A 191 -17.26 -2.78 -6.17
CA VAL A 191 -16.54 -3.82 -5.43
C VAL A 191 -17.02 -5.17 -5.95
N PRO A 192 -16.16 -5.97 -6.61
CA PRO A 192 -16.58 -7.19 -7.29
C PRO A 192 -16.70 -8.41 -6.38
N ALA A 193 -16.15 -8.34 -5.16
CA ALA A 193 -16.12 -9.45 -4.24
C ALA A 193 -16.18 -8.96 -2.79
N GLU A 194 -17.01 -9.61 -1.97
CA GLU A 194 -17.17 -9.30 -0.55
C GLU A 194 -17.18 -10.57 0.30
N VAL A 195 -16.48 -10.57 1.42
CA VAL A 195 -16.43 -11.72 2.34
C VAL A 195 -17.76 -11.82 3.09
N ILE A 196 -18.37 -13.00 3.07
CA ILE A 196 -19.58 -13.29 3.82
C ILE A 196 -19.21 -13.55 5.27
N LYS A 197 -19.87 -12.83 6.17
CA LYS A 197 -19.64 -12.85 7.62
C LYS A 197 -20.86 -13.34 8.38
N TYR A 198 -20.65 -14.07 9.48
CA TYR A 198 -21.72 -14.39 10.43
C TYR A 198 -21.91 -13.18 11.37
N HIS A 199 -23.10 -12.58 11.38
CA HIS A 199 -23.37 -11.43 12.25
C HIS A 199 -24.11 -11.89 13.52
N PRO A 200 -23.68 -11.37 14.68
CA PRO A 200 -24.59 -10.51 15.39
C PRO A 200 -23.90 -9.18 15.70
N ILE A 201 -24.34 -8.14 14.98
CA ILE A 201 -24.16 -6.70 15.23
C ILE A 201 -22.81 -6.30 15.88
N ILE A 202 -21.83 -6.02 15.03
CA ILE A 202 -20.79 -5.03 15.34
C ILE A 202 -20.89 -3.99 14.23
N TYR A 203 -21.62 -2.91 14.49
CA TYR A 203 -21.60 -1.73 13.63
C TYR A 203 -20.32 -0.96 13.95
N PHE A 204 -19.35 -1.03 13.04
CA PHE A 204 -18.08 -0.33 13.16
C PHE A 204 -18.18 0.95 12.35
N ASN A 205 -18.27 2.11 13.01
CA ASN A 205 -18.36 3.39 12.29
C ASN A 205 -16.98 3.74 11.72
N THR A 206 -16.80 3.49 10.42
CA THR A 206 -15.54 3.74 9.72
C THR A 206 -15.18 5.23 9.61
N LEU A 207 -16.14 6.15 9.77
CA LEU A 207 -15.89 7.60 9.86
C LEU A 207 -15.04 7.95 11.09
N LEU A 208 -15.09 7.14 12.15
CA LEU A 208 -14.32 7.34 13.38
C LEU A 208 -12.95 6.67 13.33
N THR A 209 -12.76 5.64 12.50
CA THR A 209 -11.50 4.90 12.45
C THR A 209 -10.48 5.49 11.48
N GLY A 210 -9.36 5.95 12.05
CA GLY A 210 -8.35 6.75 11.37
C GLY A 210 -8.27 8.18 11.91
N ASN A 211 -9.20 8.59 12.79
CA ASN A 211 -9.15 9.84 13.55
C ASN A 211 -8.44 9.63 14.88
N GLN A 212 -7.16 9.23 14.85
CA GLN A 212 -6.27 9.33 16.01
C GLN A 212 -5.83 10.78 16.29
N ASN A 213 -6.55 11.78 15.76
CA ASN A 213 -6.29 13.21 15.96
C ASN A 213 -6.62 13.68 17.40
N VAL A 214 -6.87 12.75 18.33
CA VAL A 214 -6.96 13.01 19.78
C VAL A 214 -5.55 13.18 20.38
N PHE A 215 -4.49 12.81 19.66
CA PHE A 215 -3.12 13.12 20.08
C PHE A 215 -2.74 14.55 19.68
N ASP A 216 -2.37 15.37 20.66
CA ASP A 216 -1.88 16.73 20.46
C ASP A 216 -0.50 16.67 19.78
N THR A 217 -0.51 16.82 18.46
CA THR A 217 0.66 16.58 17.59
C THR A 217 1.82 17.54 17.84
N ASN A 218 1.57 18.74 18.36
CA ASN A 218 2.63 19.74 18.54
C ASN A 218 3.41 19.55 19.84
N GLY A 219 2.76 19.11 20.92
CA GLY A 219 3.41 18.85 22.20
C GLY A 219 4.22 17.55 22.20
N GLU A 220 3.68 16.49 21.59
CA GLU A 220 4.27 15.15 21.63
C GLU A 220 5.54 15.02 20.77
N LEU A 221 5.58 15.67 19.60
CA LEU A 221 6.77 15.64 18.73
C LEU A 221 7.99 16.29 19.39
N LYS A 222 7.79 17.38 20.15
CA LYS A 222 8.90 18.13 20.77
C LYS A 222 9.74 17.28 21.72
N ASN A 223 9.09 16.32 22.39
CA ASN A 223 9.74 15.44 23.36
C ASN A 223 9.80 13.97 22.89
N ALA A 224 9.55 13.71 21.61
CA ALA A 224 9.43 12.35 21.08
C ALA A 224 10.68 11.52 21.35
N ASP A 225 11.88 12.10 21.23
CA ASP A 225 13.16 11.43 21.53
C ASP A 225 13.30 11.05 23.01
N GLN A 226 12.67 11.77 23.94
CA GLN A 226 12.75 11.45 25.38
C GLN A 226 11.67 10.46 25.84
N SER A 227 10.66 10.24 25.00
CA SER A 227 9.63 9.24 25.23
C SER A 227 10.22 7.82 25.29
N VAL A 228 9.46 6.88 25.84
CA VAL A 228 9.83 5.45 25.84
C VAL A 228 10.09 4.96 24.41
N PHE A 229 9.26 5.37 23.46
CA PHE A 229 9.42 5.02 22.05
C PHE A 229 10.70 5.62 21.47
N GLY A 230 10.98 6.91 21.69
CA GLY A 230 12.17 7.57 21.15
C GLY A 230 13.47 7.00 21.67
N LYS A 231 13.51 6.63 22.96
CA LYS A 231 14.66 5.93 23.56
C LYS A 231 14.86 4.55 22.93
N GLY A 232 13.79 3.75 22.83
CA GLY A 232 13.86 2.43 22.19
C GLY A 232 14.24 2.52 20.70
N PHE A 233 13.75 3.53 19.98
CA PHE A 233 14.11 3.79 18.59
C PHE A 233 15.61 4.12 18.45
N PHE A 234 16.14 4.95 19.34
CA PHE A 234 17.57 5.26 19.36
C PHE A 234 18.43 4.05 19.74
N GLU A 235 17.99 3.24 20.70
CA GLU A 235 18.69 2.00 21.07
C GLU A 235 18.75 0.98 19.91
N GLU A 236 17.67 0.85 19.14
CA GLU A 236 17.58 -0.09 18.01
C GLU A 236 18.35 0.40 16.78
N TYR A 237 18.22 1.68 16.43
CA TYR A 237 18.70 2.21 15.14
C TYR A 237 19.88 3.17 15.24
N ASN A 238 20.28 3.56 16.45
CA ASN A 238 21.32 4.58 16.72
C ASN A 238 21.05 5.93 16.02
N ILE A 239 19.77 6.25 15.80
CA ILE A 239 19.31 7.50 15.18
C ILE A 239 18.21 8.09 16.05
N LYS A 240 18.24 9.41 16.28
CA LYS A 240 17.15 10.10 16.98
C LYS A 240 15.91 10.14 16.09
N PHE A 241 14.76 9.79 16.66
CA PHE A 241 13.50 9.69 15.92
C PHE A 241 13.09 11.04 15.29
N ILE A 242 13.25 12.15 16.00
CA ILE A 242 12.92 13.47 15.43
C ILE A 242 13.84 13.80 14.24
N ASN A 243 15.11 13.44 14.34
CA ASN A 243 16.08 13.70 13.28
C ASN A 243 15.81 12.85 12.03
N SER A 244 15.37 11.59 12.18
CA SER A 244 14.99 10.77 11.03
C SER A 244 13.75 11.35 10.31
N LEU A 245 12.74 11.81 11.06
CA LEU A 245 11.58 12.49 10.49
C LEU A 245 11.96 13.78 9.74
N LYS A 246 12.91 14.56 10.28
CA LYS A 246 13.42 15.76 9.61
C LYS A 246 14.08 15.42 8.26
N VAL A 247 14.87 14.34 8.21
CA VAL A 247 15.50 13.88 6.97
C VAL A 247 14.43 13.49 5.95
N MET A 248 13.46 12.65 6.34
CA MET A 248 12.35 12.25 5.45
C MET A 248 11.56 13.45 4.91
N SER A 249 11.22 14.41 5.79
CA SER A 249 10.53 15.64 5.39
C SER A 249 11.36 16.49 4.42
N SER A 250 12.69 16.48 4.56
CA SER A 250 13.58 17.20 3.66
C SER A 250 13.68 16.53 2.29
N PHE A 251 13.75 15.20 2.22
CA PHE A 251 13.63 14.46 0.95
C PHE A 251 12.30 14.78 0.25
N GLN A 252 11.18 14.71 0.98
CA GLN A 252 9.86 15.06 0.44
C GLN A 252 9.82 16.48 -0.14
N LYS A 253 10.37 17.45 0.59
CA LYS A 253 10.34 18.86 0.20
C LYS A 253 11.27 19.17 -0.97
N TYR A 254 12.54 18.79 -0.85
CA TYR A 254 13.59 19.27 -1.77
C TYR A 254 13.80 18.35 -2.97
N MET A 255 13.60 17.03 -2.81
CA MET A 255 13.78 16.08 -3.91
C MET A 255 12.46 15.72 -4.56
N LEU A 256 11.37 15.63 -3.79
CA LEU A 256 10.04 15.28 -4.33
C LEU A 256 9.11 16.48 -4.53
N SER A 257 9.59 17.72 -4.40
CA SER A 257 8.80 18.95 -4.61
C SER A 257 7.47 18.96 -3.81
N ASP A 258 7.54 18.68 -2.51
CA ASP A 258 6.40 18.48 -1.62
C ASP A 258 5.50 17.29 -2.01
N GLY A 259 6.10 16.22 -2.54
CA GLY A 259 5.40 15.01 -2.99
C GLY A 259 4.77 15.11 -4.39
N LYS A 260 5.12 16.12 -5.18
CA LYS A 260 4.62 16.29 -6.56
C LYS A 260 5.37 15.45 -7.59
N ILE A 261 6.54 14.94 -7.24
CA ILE A 261 7.32 14.02 -8.07
C ILE A 261 7.17 12.63 -7.45
N ALA A 262 6.77 11.67 -8.26
CA ALA A 262 6.37 10.34 -7.81
C ALA A 262 7.49 9.29 -7.90
N MET A 263 8.64 9.64 -8.50
CA MET A 263 9.83 8.79 -8.51
C MET A 263 11.08 9.64 -8.76
N THR A 264 12.07 9.53 -7.89
CA THR A 264 13.42 10.07 -8.06
C THR A 264 14.43 8.92 -7.97
N ILE A 265 15.47 9.00 -8.80
CA ILE A 265 16.53 8.00 -8.88
C ILE A 265 17.86 8.72 -8.66
N ILE A 266 18.62 8.32 -7.64
CA ILE A 266 19.96 8.85 -7.35
C ILE A 266 20.92 7.73 -6.96
N ASP A 267 22.22 8.00 -7.07
CA ASP A 267 23.25 7.07 -6.60
C ASP A 267 23.25 6.98 -5.06
N LYS A 268 23.61 5.82 -4.53
CA LYS A 268 23.69 5.55 -3.08
C LYS A 268 24.61 6.51 -2.34
N ASP A 269 25.77 6.84 -2.90
CA ASP A 269 26.70 7.79 -2.29
C ASP A 269 26.09 9.20 -2.20
N GLN A 270 25.36 9.61 -3.24
CA GLN A 270 24.60 10.84 -3.22
C GLN A 270 23.51 10.79 -2.13
N PHE A 271 22.73 9.71 -2.05
CA PHE A 271 21.70 9.54 -1.03
C PHE A 271 22.26 9.69 0.40
N ILE A 272 23.37 9.02 0.69
CA ILE A 272 24.06 9.09 1.99
C ILE A 272 24.53 10.53 2.27
N GLY A 273 25.08 11.22 1.26
CA GLY A 273 25.48 12.62 1.37
C GLY A 273 24.32 13.56 1.67
N GLU A 274 23.18 13.38 0.98
CA GLU A 274 21.97 14.19 1.17
C GLU A 274 21.35 13.99 2.56
N VAL A 275 21.40 12.79 3.13
CA VAL A 275 21.02 12.56 4.54
C VAL A 275 21.87 13.42 5.49
N GLY A 276 23.19 13.44 5.28
CA GLY A 276 24.10 14.28 6.05
C GLY A 276 23.75 15.76 5.90
N GLN A 277 23.55 16.22 4.67
CA GLN A 277 23.19 17.61 4.38
C GLN A 277 21.86 18.02 5.02
N TYR A 278 20.78 17.26 4.82
CA TYR A 278 19.45 17.58 5.34
C TYR A 278 19.34 17.49 6.86
N SER A 279 20.16 16.64 7.48
CA SER A 279 20.22 16.55 8.93
C SER A 279 21.16 17.57 9.57
N ASN A 280 21.94 18.36 8.82
CA ASN A 280 23.09 19.11 9.32
C ASN A 280 24.11 18.19 10.04
N ASN A 281 24.37 17.01 9.49
CA ASN A 281 25.23 15.96 10.02
C ASN A 281 24.83 15.46 11.42
N LEU A 282 23.56 15.65 11.81
CA LEU A 282 23.00 15.10 13.05
C LEU A 282 22.57 13.64 12.92
N VAL A 283 22.53 13.12 11.69
CA VAL A 283 22.21 11.73 11.36
C VAL A 283 23.35 11.19 10.52
N ASP A 284 23.87 10.03 10.92
CA ASP A 284 24.81 9.28 10.09
C ASP A 284 24.08 8.71 8.87
N GLY A 285 24.55 9.04 7.66
CA GLY A 285 23.89 8.65 6.42
C GLY A 285 23.84 7.14 6.21
N ASN A 286 24.86 6.40 6.65
CA ASN A 286 24.87 4.93 6.57
C ASN A 286 23.88 4.30 7.55
N ALA A 287 23.81 4.80 8.78
CA ALA A 287 22.83 4.36 9.76
C ALA A 287 21.39 4.58 9.23
N PHE A 288 21.13 5.76 8.65
CA PHE A 288 19.82 6.06 8.04
C PHE A 288 19.52 5.12 6.87
N PHE A 289 20.49 4.90 5.98
CA PHE A 289 20.38 3.96 4.86
C PHE A 289 20.00 2.56 5.37
N ASN A 290 20.75 2.01 6.32
CA ASN A 290 20.50 0.68 6.89
C ASN A 290 19.12 0.58 7.58
N THR A 291 18.61 1.70 8.09
CA THR A 291 17.34 1.76 8.82
C THR A 291 16.13 1.92 7.91
N PHE A 292 16.23 2.71 6.85
CA PHE A 292 15.06 3.14 6.07
C PHE A 292 15.07 2.72 4.61
N VAL A 293 16.11 2.02 4.16
CA VAL A 293 16.22 1.55 2.79
C VAL A 293 15.95 0.04 2.73
N LEU A 294 15.09 -0.37 1.81
CA LEU A 294 14.92 -1.76 1.42
C LEU A 294 16.07 -2.16 0.49
N THR A 295 16.67 -3.29 0.80
CA THR A 295 17.71 -3.91 -0.02
C THR A 295 17.31 -5.35 -0.28
N LYS A 296 17.83 -5.93 -1.35
CA LYS A 296 17.64 -7.36 -1.63
C LYS A 296 17.98 -8.24 -0.43
N GLU A 297 19.05 -7.92 0.29
CA GLU A 297 19.50 -8.66 1.47
C GLU A 297 18.47 -8.64 2.60
N ASN A 298 17.96 -7.46 2.97
CA ASN A 298 17.04 -7.36 4.12
C ASN A 298 15.61 -7.86 3.80
N VAL A 299 15.22 -7.80 2.53
CA VAL A 299 13.94 -8.32 2.06
C VAL A 299 13.98 -9.84 1.90
N LYS A 300 15.11 -10.42 1.50
CA LYS A 300 15.27 -11.87 1.29
C LYS A 300 14.94 -12.70 2.53
N ASP A 301 15.27 -12.19 3.72
CA ASP A 301 14.97 -12.86 4.99
C ASP A 301 13.46 -12.96 5.29
N GLN A 302 12.62 -12.22 4.57
CA GLN A 302 11.16 -12.26 4.70
C GLN A 302 10.51 -13.35 3.83
N VAL A 303 11.26 -13.96 2.92
CA VAL A 303 10.76 -15.05 2.08
C VAL A 303 10.66 -16.31 2.94
N ARG A 304 9.45 -16.87 3.07
CA ARG A 304 9.25 -18.12 3.80
C ARG A 304 9.98 -19.27 3.09
N LYS A 305 10.45 -20.25 3.86
CA LYS A 305 11.14 -21.43 3.32
C LYS A 305 10.28 -22.06 2.21
N ASN A 306 10.85 -22.10 1.00
CA ASN A 306 10.31 -22.66 -0.25
C ASN A 306 9.37 -21.77 -1.05
N ASP A 307 9.02 -20.57 -0.57
CA ASP A 307 8.22 -19.65 -1.36
C ASP A 307 9.12 -18.86 -2.32
N PRO A 308 8.68 -18.59 -3.57
CA PRO A 308 9.46 -17.77 -4.49
C PRO A 308 9.33 -16.28 -4.15
N ILE A 309 8.27 -15.83 -3.50
CA ILE A 309 7.97 -14.41 -3.31
C ILE A 309 7.58 -14.12 -1.86
N ILE A 310 7.60 -12.84 -1.52
CA ILE A 310 6.89 -12.33 -0.35
C ILE A 310 5.44 -12.15 -0.76
N TRP A 311 4.54 -12.94 -0.19
CA TRP A 311 3.11 -12.88 -0.53
C TRP A 311 2.21 -12.47 0.66
N VAL A 312 2.75 -12.51 1.88
CA VAL A 312 1.99 -12.16 3.09
C VAL A 312 2.03 -10.65 3.29
N MET A 313 0.85 -10.02 3.32
CA MET A 313 0.73 -8.59 3.60
C MET A 313 0.83 -8.29 5.10
N ASN A 314 1.45 -7.14 5.42
CA ASN A 314 1.44 -6.49 6.74
C ASN A 314 2.00 -7.32 7.92
N SER A 315 2.88 -8.30 7.68
CA SER A 315 3.46 -9.16 8.73
C SER A 315 4.98 -9.01 8.95
N ASN A 316 5.66 -8.13 8.21
CA ASN A 316 7.12 -8.11 8.10
C ASN A 316 7.73 -6.85 8.73
N LYS A 317 9.00 -6.91 9.16
CA LYS A 317 9.74 -5.74 9.72
C LYS A 317 10.30 -4.82 8.63
N TYR A 318 10.63 -5.39 7.46
CA TYR A 318 11.19 -4.68 6.31
C TYR A 318 10.09 -4.40 5.29
N ARG A 319 9.25 -3.42 5.59
CA ARG A 319 8.10 -3.03 4.77
C ARG A 319 8.39 -1.75 4.01
N HIS A 320 7.94 -1.66 2.76
CA HIS A 320 8.09 -0.44 1.97
C HIS A 320 7.42 0.77 2.66
N GLU A 321 6.28 0.57 3.33
CA GLU A 321 5.57 1.63 4.07
C GLU A 321 6.36 2.21 5.26
N LEU A 322 7.33 1.45 5.80
CA LEU A 322 8.21 1.89 6.90
C LEU A 322 9.61 2.29 6.39
N ARG A 323 9.97 1.81 5.20
CA ARG A 323 11.26 1.95 4.55
C ARG A 323 11.01 2.40 3.10
N PRO A 324 10.71 3.69 2.89
CA PRO A 324 10.15 4.18 1.63
C PRO A 324 11.18 4.28 0.50
N PHE A 325 12.42 3.88 0.76
CA PHE A 325 13.52 3.91 -0.20
C PHE A 325 13.87 2.48 -0.62
N ILE A 326 14.19 2.26 -1.88
CA ILE A 326 14.65 0.96 -2.40
C ILE A 326 16.04 1.14 -3.01
N CYS A 327 17.03 0.38 -2.53
CA CYS A 327 18.34 0.31 -3.17
C CYS A 327 18.44 -0.96 -4.01
N LEU A 328 18.80 -0.78 -5.28
CA LEU A 328 19.03 -1.84 -6.25
C LEU A 328 20.51 -2.28 -6.24
N ASP A 329 20.79 -3.43 -6.88
CA ASP A 329 22.08 -4.12 -6.93
C ASP A 329 23.12 -3.32 -7.74
N ASN A 330 22.71 -2.30 -8.49
CA ASN A 330 23.57 -1.32 -9.16
C ASN A 330 23.84 -0.06 -8.31
N ASP A 331 23.62 -0.12 -7.00
CA ASP A 331 23.81 0.99 -6.04
C ASP A 331 22.99 2.25 -6.34
N VAL A 332 21.88 2.08 -7.04
CA VAL A 332 20.89 3.14 -7.27
C VAL A 332 19.79 3.06 -6.22
N VAL A 333 19.43 4.22 -5.67
CA VAL A 333 18.33 4.39 -4.71
C VAL A 333 17.15 5.06 -5.39
N VAL A 334 15.97 4.43 -5.25
CA VAL A 334 14.69 4.85 -5.83
C VAL A 334 13.70 5.16 -4.71
N TYR A 335 12.95 6.26 -4.85
CA TYR A 335 11.91 6.70 -3.89
C TYR A 335 10.99 7.79 -4.43
#